data_AF-A0A1G7AC82-F1
#
_entry.id   AF-A0A1G7AC82-F1
#
_cell.length_a   1.000
_cell.length_b   1.000
_cell.length_c   1.000
_cell.angle_alpha   90.00
_cell.angle_beta   90.00
_cell.angle_gamma   90.00
#
_symmetry.space_group_name_H-M   'P 1'
#
loop_
_entity.id
_entity.type
_entity.pdbx_description
1 polymer ?
#
loop_
_entity_poly.entity_id
_entity_poly.type
_entity_poly.pdbx_seq_one_letter_code
_entity_poly.pdbx_strand_id
1 'polypeptide(L)'
;MNSRFTGVKTDSGCRQAVSRFILYIMLFFSCSGQTESNGYPLTKQEEAITDSLHLDPPVIQELRKYSQAPVAPFHYSRSKMYANNKVTEPDPIRLPGIIFNETEDNAYELIYKLKDGLKSKGYSIFKVELTGEAGKGEHSVGIVKETDPYRILKQMGTDGINYDITNDSLLTIIKDLDKKYQLELIGASGDYCEFIIHQPPADWNLLAKEVYTVCPDAVEQGAGSLEELAKELRNTRRLYFWWD
;
A
#
# COMPACT_ATOMS: atom_id res chain seq x y z
N MET A 1 3.33 -63.47 52.48
CA MET A 1 2.20 -63.94 51.63
C MET A 1 2.75 -64.07 50.22
N ASN A 2 3.30 -65.24 49.87
CA ASN A 2 2.69 -66.30 49.01
C ASN A 2 2.31 -65.78 47.62
N SER A 3 2.75 -66.32 46.47
CA SER A 3 3.58 -67.50 46.19
C SER A 3 3.87 -67.58 44.68
N ARG A 4 5.15 -67.86 44.34
CA ARG A 4 5.71 -68.79 43.32
C ARG A 4 5.00 -69.02 41.97
N PHE A 5 5.80 -68.97 40.89
CA PHE A 5 6.08 -70.05 39.91
C PHE A 5 7.25 -69.57 39.01
N THR A 6 8.54 -69.86 39.31
CA THR A 6 9.41 -70.96 38.81
C THR A 6 9.38 -71.26 37.30
N GLY A 7 10.53 -71.10 36.63
CA GLY A 7 10.87 -71.73 35.35
C GLY A 7 12.18 -71.20 34.75
N VAL A 8 13.25 -72.01 34.79
CA VAL A 8 14.65 -71.71 34.43
C VAL A 8 15.05 -72.40 33.12
N LYS A 9 15.96 -71.79 32.33
CA LYS A 9 17.16 -72.33 31.60
C LYS A 9 17.51 -71.41 30.40
N THR A 10 18.67 -70.73 30.37
CA THR A 10 19.99 -71.12 29.80
C THR A 10 19.89 -71.78 28.42
N ASP A 11 20.61 -71.43 27.35
CA ASP A 11 22.05 -71.10 27.25
C ASP A 11 22.44 -70.56 25.84
N SER A 12 23.61 -69.91 25.76
CA SER A 12 24.64 -69.85 24.69
C SER A 12 24.34 -69.93 23.17
N GLY A 13 25.09 -69.12 22.39
CA GLY A 13 25.55 -69.49 21.02
C GLY A 13 25.37 -68.38 19.96
N CYS A 14 26.37 -67.53 19.71
CA CYS A 14 27.39 -67.67 18.67
C CYS A 14 26.92 -67.40 17.22
N ARG A 15 27.41 -66.26 16.69
CA ARG A 15 27.78 -65.95 15.29
C ARG A 15 26.93 -66.54 14.15
N GLN A 16 26.37 -65.66 13.31
CA GLN A 16 26.81 -65.53 11.91
C GLN A 16 26.17 -64.31 11.22
N ALA A 17 26.99 -63.63 10.42
CA ALA A 17 26.67 -62.46 9.65
C ALA A 17 25.70 -62.77 8.50
N VAL A 18 24.72 -61.90 8.29
CA VAL A 18 24.19 -61.66 6.94
C VAL A 18 24.11 -60.16 6.75
N SER A 19 25.11 -59.67 6.01
CA SER A 19 25.15 -58.37 5.35
C SER A 19 23.84 -58.11 4.63
N ARG A 20 23.09 -57.09 5.06
CA ARG A 20 22.00 -56.51 4.28
C ARG A 20 22.40 -55.10 3.90
N PHE A 21 23.00 -55.03 2.70
CA PHE A 21 23.17 -53.81 1.92
C PHE A 21 21.77 -53.26 1.62
N ILE A 22 21.30 -52.30 2.42
CA ILE A 22 20.11 -51.51 2.08
C ILE A 22 20.61 -50.34 1.23
N LEU A 23 20.47 -50.52 -0.09
CA LEU A 23 20.71 -49.51 -1.10
C LEU A 23 19.62 -48.42 -0.93
N TYR A 24 19.95 -47.34 -0.22
CA TYR A 24 19.15 -46.12 -0.22
C TYR A 24 19.29 -45.46 -1.60
N ILE A 25 18.34 -45.73 -2.49
CA ILE A 25 18.14 -44.94 -3.69
C ILE A 25 17.59 -43.58 -3.22
N MET A 26 18.49 -42.60 -3.06
CA MET A 26 18.08 -41.20 -3.01
C MET A 26 17.61 -40.80 -4.41
N LEU A 27 16.31 -40.99 -4.67
CA LEU A 27 15.63 -40.29 -5.74
C LEU A 27 15.67 -38.81 -5.39
N PHE A 28 16.62 -38.09 -6.00
CA PHE A 28 16.52 -36.65 -6.17
C PHE A 28 15.25 -36.38 -6.98
N PHE A 29 14.12 -36.23 -6.30
CA PHE A 29 13.04 -35.41 -6.82
C PHE A 29 13.59 -33.99 -6.85
N SER A 30 14.31 -33.69 -7.93
CA SER A 30 14.33 -32.35 -8.50
C SER A 30 12.89 -32.06 -8.90
N CYS A 31 12.07 -31.66 -7.91
CA CYS A 31 10.96 -30.78 -8.20
C CYS A 31 11.61 -29.50 -8.71
N SER A 32 11.89 -29.45 -10.01
CA SER A 32 11.66 -28.25 -10.79
C SER A 32 10.18 -27.95 -10.66
N GLY A 33 9.80 -27.41 -9.50
CA GLY A 33 8.61 -26.63 -9.34
C GLY A 33 8.85 -25.38 -10.17
N GLN A 34 8.68 -25.51 -11.49
CA GLN A 34 8.12 -24.41 -12.24
C GLN A 34 6.77 -24.17 -11.57
N THR A 35 6.76 -23.28 -10.58
CA THR A 35 5.60 -22.43 -10.39
C THR A 35 5.45 -21.72 -11.72
N GLU A 36 4.64 -22.30 -12.60
CA GLU A 36 4.00 -21.55 -13.66
C GLU A 36 3.21 -20.45 -12.94
N SER A 37 3.86 -19.31 -12.71
CA SER A 37 3.13 -18.09 -12.50
C SER A 37 2.43 -17.84 -13.83
N ASN A 38 1.16 -18.22 -13.92
CA ASN A 38 0.21 -17.73 -14.93
C ASN A 38 -0.01 -16.21 -14.76
N GLY A 39 1.07 -15.46 -14.53
CA GLY A 39 1.10 -14.03 -14.38
C GLY A 39 1.18 -13.39 -15.74
N TYR A 40 0.61 -12.19 -15.84
CA TYR A 40 0.75 -11.33 -17.01
C TYR A 40 2.24 -11.19 -17.37
N PRO A 41 2.67 -11.50 -18.61
CA PRO A 41 4.05 -11.28 -19.02
C PRO A 41 4.31 -9.78 -19.10
N LEU A 42 5.39 -9.30 -18.47
CA LEU A 42 5.75 -7.89 -18.55
C LEU A 42 6.14 -7.52 -19.98
N THR A 43 5.79 -6.31 -20.39
CA THR A 43 6.35 -5.69 -21.59
C THR A 43 7.81 -5.30 -21.36
N LYS A 44 8.58 -5.13 -22.44
CA LYS A 44 9.99 -4.66 -22.33
C LYS A 44 10.12 -3.33 -21.58
N GLN A 45 9.12 -2.45 -21.68
CA GLN A 45 9.10 -1.18 -20.96
C GLN A 45 8.89 -1.42 -19.46
N GLU A 46 7.96 -2.30 -19.10
CA GLU A 46 7.70 -2.65 -17.70
C GLU A 46 8.89 -3.37 -17.06
N GLU A 47 9.54 -4.30 -17.79
CA GLU A 47 10.79 -4.93 -17.36
C GLU A 47 11.87 -3.88 -17.08
N ALA A 48 12.08 -2.94 -18.00
CA ALA A 48 13.05 -1.87 -17.81
C ALA A 48 12.73 -0.96 -16.61
N ILE A 49 11.44 -0.67 -16.36
CA ILE A 49 11.00 0.09 -15.19
C ILE A 49 11.27 -0.71 -13.90
N THR A 50 10.87 -1.98 -13.84
CA THR A 50 11.09 -2.81 -12.65
C THR A 50 12.58 -2.98 -12.35
N ASP A 51 13.40 -3.17 -13.38
CA ASP A 51 14.84 -3.34 -13.22
C ASP A 51 15.50 -2.05 -12.71
N SER A 52 15.19 -0.91 -13.33
CA SER A 52 15.80 0.39 -12.98
C SER A 52 15.41 0.89 -11.59
N LEU A 53 14.22 0.51 -11.10
CA LEU A 53 13.70 0.94 -9.81
C LEU A 53 13.78 -0.16 -8.73
N HIS A 54 14.31 -1.33 -9.09
CA HIS A 54 14.38 -2.53 -8.23
C HIS A 54 13.00 -2.90 -7.64
N LEU A 55 11.97 -2.89 -8.47
CA LEU A 55 10.62 -3.30 -8.11
C LEU A 55 10.41 -4.80 -8.39
N ASP A 56 9.62 -5.45 -7.57
CA ASP A 56 9.27 -6.85 -7.79
C ASP A 56 8.29 -6.95 -8.98
N PRO A 57 8.57 -7.79 -10.00
CA PRO A 57 7.67 -7.99 -11.15
C PRO A 57 6.19 -8.24 -10.77
N PRO A 58 5.88 -9.00 -9.69
CA PRO A 58 4.51 -9.18 -9.25
C PRO A 58 3.72 -7.89 -9.00
N VAL A 59 4.35 -6.75 -8.70
CA VAL A 59 3.64 -5.48 -8.51
C VAL A 59 2.88 -5.07 -9.78
N ILE A 60 3.56 -5.08 -10.92
CA ILE A 60 2.93 -4.75 -12.21
C ILE A 60 1.99 -5.88 -12.64
N GLN A 61 2.35 -7.14 -12.41
CA GLN A 61 1.48 -8.27 -12.77
C GLN A 61 0.15 -8.26 -12.01
N GLU A 62 0.15 -7.86 -10.73
CA GLU A 62 -1.08 -7.66 -9.95
C GLU A 62 -1.91 -6.49 -10.50
N LEU A 63 -1.29 -5.35 -10.80
CA LEU A 63 -1.96 -4.21 -11.42
C LEU A 63 -2.64 -4.60 -12.74
N ARG A 64 -1.95 -5.40 -13.57
CA ARG A 64 -2.43 -5.82 -14.90
C ARG A 64 -3.64 -6.74 -14.89
N LYS A 65 -4.02 -7.28 -13.73
CA LYS A 65 -5.31 -7.99 -13.56
C LYS A 65 -6.50 -7.04 -13.65
N TYR A 66 -6.30 -5.74 -13.43
CA TYR A 66 -7.37 -4.75 -13.29
C TYR A 66 -7.21 -3.52 -14.17
N SER A 67 -5.98 -3.16 -14.58
CA SER A 67 -5.70 -1.98 -15.40
C SER A 67 -4.72 -2.27 -16.54
N GLN A 68 -4.98 -1.69 -17.70
CA GLN A 68 -4.05 -1.65 -18.84
C GLN A 68 -3.43 -0.26 -19.05
N ALA A 69 -3.59 0.66 -18.09
CA ALA A 69 -3.02 1.99 -18.17
C ALA A 69 -1.50 1.94 -18.34
N PRO A 70 -0.91 2.79 -19.21
CA PRO A 70 0.53 2.94 -19.30
C PRO A 70 1.12 3.33 -17.94
N VAL A 71 2.21 2.68 -17.57
CA VAL A 71 2.94 2.96 -16.32
C VAL A 71 4.24 3.70 -16.62
N ALA A 72 4.60 4.61 -15.74
CA ALA A 72 5.88 5.32 -15.74
C ALA A 72 6.55 5.20 -14.37
N PRO A 73 7.88 5.40 -14.26
CA PRO A 73 8.52 5.63 -12.97
C PRO A 73 7.81 6.73 -12.19
N PHE A 74 7.60 6.54 -10.88
CA PHE A 74 6.88 7.49 -10.05
C PHE A 74 7.57 8.87 -10.11
N HIS A 75 6.77 9.88 -10.44
CA HIS A 75 7.15 11.28 -10.40
C HIS A 75 5.96 12.10 -9.91
N TYR A 76 6.24 13.15 -9.17
CA TYR A 76 5.24 14.11 -8.70
C TYR A 76 5.89 15.47 -8.52
N SER A 77 5.21 16.55 -8.87
CA SER A 77 5.63 17.91 -8.51
C SER A 77 4.43 18.69 -8.00
N ARG A 78 4.69 19.58 -7.03
CA ARG A 78 3.69 20.52 -6.47
C ARG A 78 3.25 21.56 -7.49
N SER A 79 3.95 21.67 -8.61
CA SER A 79 3.62 22.64 -9.66
C SER A 79 3.83 22.01 -11.02
N LYS A 80 3.00 22.42 -11.97
CA LYS A 80 3.14 22.07 -13.39
C LYS A 80 3.24 23.35 -14.19
N MET A 81 4.27 23.43 -15.03
CA MET A 81 4.47 24.53 -15.95
C MET A 81 4.00 24.13 -17.33
N TYR A 82 3.08 24.90 -17.89
CA TYR A 82 2.53 24.72 -19.23
C TYR A 82 3.17 25.73 -20.17
N ALA A 83 4.06 25.27 -21.05
CA ALA A 83 4.71 26.11 -22.05
C ALA A 83 4.76 25.37 -23.39
N ASN A 84 4.35 26.02 -24.48
CA ASN A 84 4.40 25.46 -25.83
C ASN A 84 3.72 24.08 -25.97
N ASN A 85 2.53 23.91 -25.37
CA ASN A 85 1.80 22.63 -25.30
C ASN A 85 2.58 21.48 -24.64
N LYS A 86 3.63 21.80 -23.87
CA LYS A 86 4.38 20.85 -23.08
C LYS A 86 4.16 21.13 -21.60
N VAL A 87 3.84 20.08 -20.86
CA VAL A 87 3.84 20.11 -19.40
C VAL A 87 5.26 19.79 -18.92
N THR A 88 5.76 20.61 -18.01
CA THR A 88 7.02 20.37 -17.31
C THR A 88 6.79 20.44 -15.83
N GLU A 89 7.41 19.51 -15.10
CA GLU A 89 7.37 19.45 -13.65
C GLU A 89 8.71 20.01 -13.14
N PRO A 90 8.74 21.23 -12.59
CA PRO A 90 9.91 21.70 -11.86
C PRO A 90 10.15 20.79 -10.65
N ASP A 91 11.41 20.41 -10.44
CA ASP A 91 11.89 19.67 -9.27
C ASP A 91 11.01 18.47 -8.85
N PRO A 92 10.82 17.48 -9.73
CA PRO A 92 9.92 16.38 -9.43
C PRO A 92 10.47 15.51 -8.30
N ILE A 93 9.61 15.23 -7.33
CA ILE A 93 9.77 14.17 -6.34
C ILE A 93 9.76 12.83 -7.08
N ARG A 94 10.76 11.99 -6.79
CA ARG A 94 10.88 10.65 -7.34
C ARG A 94 10.94 9.65 -6.20
N LEU A 95 10.06 8.67 -6.23
CA LEU A 95 10.01 7.57 -5.27
C LEU A 95 10.30 6.25 -6.00
N PRO A 96 10.85 5.23 -5.35
CA PRO A 96 10.96 3.89 -5.92
C PRO A 96 9.57 3.30 -6.13
N GLY A 97 9.01 3.46 -7.33
CA GLY A 97 7.62 3.11 -7.61
C GLY A 97 7.19 3.47 -9.01
N ILE A 98 5.92 3.25 -9.30
CA ILE A 98 5.29 3.60 -10.57
C ILE A 98 4.13 4.55 -10.37
N ILE A 99 3.81 5.31 -11.41
CA ILE A 99 2.62 6.15 -11.51
C ILE A 99 1.89 5.87 -12.83
N PHE A 100 0.57 5.96 -12.80
CA PHE A 100 -0.31 5.77 -13.95
C PHE A 100 -1.61 6.55 -13.74
N ASN A 101 -2.38 6.73 -14.80
CA ASN A 101 -3.62 7.50 -14.78
C ASN A 101 -4.85 6.59 -14.90
N GLU A 102 -5.90 6.93 -14.18
CA GLU A 102 -7.19 6.25 -14.20
C GLU A 102 -8.36 7.23 -14.07
N THR A 103 -9.58 6.77 -14.35
CA THR A 103 -10.78 7.53 -13.95
C THR A 103 -10.92 7.55 -12.42
N GLU A 104 -11.69 8.49 -11.88
CA GLU A 104 -11.87 8.61 -10.43
C GLU A 104 -12.40 7.32 -9.79
N ASP A 105 -13.49 6.81 -10.34
CA ASP A 105 -14.15 5.60 -9.85
C ASP A 105 -13.20 4.41 -9.88
N ASN A 106 -12.43 4.26 -10.97
CA ASN A 106 -11.49 3.17 -11.12
C ASN A 106 -10.26 3.32 -10.21
N ALA A 107 -9.79 4.55 -9.96
CA ALA A 107 -8.66 4.80 -9.07
C ALA A 107 -8.95 4.30 -7.64
N TYR A 108 -10.10 4.64 -7.07
CA TYR A 108 -10.49 4.13 -5.75
C TYR A 108 -10.70 2.63 -5.79
N GLU A 109 -11.40 2.09 -6.79
CA GLU A 109 -11.62 0.65 -6.92
C GLU A 109 -10.30 -0.14 -6.92
N LEU A 110 -9.30 0.33 -7.68
CA LEU A 110 -7.96 -0.26 -7.70
C LEU A 110 -7.26 -0.17 -6.35
N ILE A 111 -7.29 1.00 -5.70
CA ILE A 111 -6.69 1.19 -4.37
C ILE A 111 -7.28 0.18 -3.38
N TYR A 112 -8.61 0.10 -3.27
CA TYR A 112 -9.27 -0.82 -2.34
C TYR A 112 -9.00 -2.29 -2.67
N LYS A 113 -8.93 -2.66 -3.95
CA LYS A 113 -8.63 -4.05 -4.38
C LYS A 113 -7.19 -4.45 -4.11
N LEU A 114 -6.24 -3.53 -4.30
CA LEU A 114 -4.81 -3.87 -4.35
C LEU A 114 -4.05 -3.56 -3.07
N LYS A 115 -4.52 -2.61 -2.25
CA LYS A 115 -3.75 -2.10 -1.09
C LYS A 115 -3.23 -3.18 -0.16
N ASP A 116 -4.05 -4.15 0.23
CA ASP A 116 -3.65 -5.17 1.21
C ASP A 116 -2.63 -6.15 0.61
N GLY A 117 -2.86 -6.56 -0.64
CA GLY A 117 -1.97 -7.44 -1.39
C GLY A 117 -0.61 -6.79 -1.66
N LEU A 118 -0.60 -5.52 -2.03
CA LEU A 118 0.62 -4.73 -2.24
C LEU A 118 1.35 -4.45 -0.93
N LYS A 119 0.63 -4.10 0.14
CA LYS A 119 1.21 -3.82 1.46
C LYS A 119 1.94 -5.03 2.03
N SER A 120 1.37 -6.23 1.87
CA SER A 120 2.03 -7.48 2.27
C SER A 120 3.35 -7.76 1.52
N LYS A 121 3.55 -7.11 0.37
CA LYS A 121 4.77 -7.19 -0.46
C LYS A 121 5.69 -6.00 -0.27
N GLY A 122 5.39 -5.08 0.65
CA GLY A 122 6.21 -3.89 0.91
C GLY A 122 5.88 -2.67 0.03
N TYR A 123 4.66 -2.60 -0.50
CA TYR A 123 4.21 -1.52 -1.38
C TYR A 123 2.95 -0.82 -0.88
N SER A 124 2.84 0.50 -1.09
CA SER A 124 1.59 1.24 -0.90
C SER A 124 1.04 1.67 -2.25
N ILE A 125 -0.28 1.66 -2.39
CA ILE A 125 -1.01 2.24 -3.52
C ILE A 125 -1.87 3.39 -3.01
N PHE A 126 -1.80 4.54 -3.67
CA PHE A 126 -2.54 5.75 -3.25
C PHE A 126 -2.74 6.70 -4.42
N LYS A 127 -3.73 7.58 -4.30
CA LYS A 127 -4.00 8.67 -5.23
C LYS A 127 -3.00 9.81 -5.04
N VAL A 128 -2.42 10.33 -6.11
CA VAL A 128 -1.30 11.31 -6.06
C VAL A 128 -1.74 12.76 -6.27
N GLU A 129 -2.82 13.01 -7.02
CA GLU A 129 -3.35 14.36 -7.25
C GLU A 129 -4.76 14.32 -7.86
N LEU A 130 -5.55 15.37 -7.63
CA LEU A 130 -6.74 15.73 -8.40
C LEU A 130 -6.31 16.59 -9.59
N THR A 131 -5.79 16.00 -10.66
CA THR A 131 -5.52 16.78 -11.88
C THR A 131 -6.80 17.05 -12.65
N GLY A 132 -7.41 18.22 -12.45
CA GLY A 132 -8.45 18.76 -13.33
C GLY A 132 -9.65 19.40 -12.63
N GLU A 133 -10.54 20.01 -13.42
CA GLU A 133 -11.87 20.40 -12.96
C GLU A 133 -12.56 19.22 -12.26
N ALA A 134 -13.21 19.48 -11.12
CA ALA A 134 -14.00 18.48 -10.42
C ALA A 134 -14.92 17.71 -11.39
N GLY A 135 -14.74 16.39 -11.48
CA GLY A 135 -15.54 15.51 -12.32
C GLY A 135 -15.11 15.36 -13.79
N LYS A 136 -13.94 15.86 -14.23
CA LYS A 136 -13.51 15.74 -15.65
C LYS A 136 -12.05 15.30 -15.89
N GLY A 137 -11.28 14.98 -14.85
CA GLY A 137 -9.87 14.62 -14.97
C GLY A 137 -9.58 13.12 -14.84
N GLU A 138 -8.54 12.66 -15.55
CA GLU A 138 -7.79 11.47 -15.13
C GLU A 138 -7.11 11.76 -13.79
N HIS A 139 -7.13 10.77 -12.88
CA HIS A 139 -6.49 10.83 -11.58
C HIS A 139 -5.24 9.98 -11.60
N SER A 140 -4.14 10.53 -11.10
CA SER A 140 -2.90 9.77 -11.00
C SER A 140 -2.91 8.87 -9.76
N VAL A 141 -2.52 7.61 -9.96
CA VAL A 141 -2.37 6.60 -8.91
C VAL A 141 -0.90 6.18 -8.85
N GLY A 142 -0.33 6.22 -7.65
CA GLY A 142 1.02 5.80 -7.36
C GLY A 142 1.05 4.43 -6.69
N ILE A 143 2.01 3.60 -7.08
CA ILE A 143 2.42 2.41 -6.32
C ILE A 143 3.89 2.56 -5.95
N VAL A 144 4.22 2.65 -4.67
CA VAL A 144 5.58 2.93 -4.18
C VAL A 144 6.07 1.82 -3.24
N LYS A 145 7.38 1.56 -3.26
CA LYS A 145 8.07 0.61 -2.38
C LYS A 145 8.34 1.21 -0.99
N GLU A 146 7.25 1.57 -0.32
CA GLU A 146 7.21 2.11 1.04
C GLU A 146 5.85 1.77 1.64
N THR A 147 5.80 1.38 2.91
CA THR A 147 4.55 1.02 3.62
C THR A 147 4.29 1.88 4.84
N ASP A 148 5.26 2.69 5.27
CA ASP A 148 5.08 3.68 6.30
C ASP A 148 4.41 4.93 5.70
N PRO A 149 3.14 5.22 6.04
CA PRO A 149 2.43 6.38 5.49
C PRO A 149 3.11 7.70 5.87
N TYR A 150 3.78 7.77 7.02
CA TYR A 150 4.47 8.98 7.46
C TYR A 150 5.69 9.28 6.61
N ARG A 151 6.40 8.25 6.14
CA ARG A 151 7.52 8.42 5.21
C ARG A 151 7.04 8.86 3.84
N ILE A 152 5.91 8.31 3.37
CA ILE A 152 5.30 8.76 2.11
C ILE A 152 4.94 10.24 2.20
N LEU A 153 4.17 10.66 3.21
CA LEU A 153 3.79 12.07 3.40
C LEU A 153 5.01 12.99 3.59
N LYS A 154 6.06 12.51 4.28
CA LYS A 154 7.32 13.25 4.41
C LYS A 154 7.99 13.48 3.06
N GLN A 155 8.08 12.44 2.22
CA GLN A 155 8.74 12.50 0.93
C GLN A 155 7.92 13.23 -0.14
N MET A 156 6.59 13.12 -0.07
CA MET A 156 5.67 13.90 -0.90
C MET A 156 5.68 15.39 -0.56
N GLY A 157 6.21 15.76 0.61
CA GLY A 157 6.24 17.14 1.09
C GLY A 157 4.84 17.67 1.35
N THR A 158 3.91 16.80 1.80
CA THR A 158 2.52 17.15 2.10
C THR A 158 2.48 18.15 3.25
N ASP A 159 1.83 19.29 3.05
CA ASP A 159 1.66 20.30 4.09
C ASP A 159 0.37 21.11 3.87
N GLY A 160 0.00 21.88 4.89
CA GLY A 160 -1.10 22.84 4.84
C GLY A 160 -0.53 24.23 5.09
N ILE A 161 0.44 24.64 4.28
CA ILE A 161 1.28 25.81 4.57
C ILE A 161 0.47 27.12 4.66
N ASN A 162 -0.66 27.21 3.96
CA ASN A 162 -1.58 28.36 4.03
C ASN A 162 -2.24 28.53 5.41
N TYR A 163 -2.18 27.49 6.24
CA TYR A 163 -2.65 27.47 7.63
C TYR A 163 -1.50 27.31 8.64
N ASP A 164 -0.26 27.65 8.24
CA ASP A 164 0.97 27.49 9.04
C ASP A 164 1.26 26.04 9.46
N ILE A 165 0.69 25.05 8.76
CA ILE A 165 0.94 23.63 9.02
C ILE A 165 2.09 23.18 8.14
N THR A 166 3.30 23.19 8.69
CA THR A 166 4.47 22.59 8.02
C THR A 166 4.32 21.08 7.88
N ASN A 167 5.10 20.47 6.99
CA ASN A 167 5.12 19.02 6.81
C ASN A 167 5.42 18.26 8.14
N ASP A 168 6.31 18.76 9.00
CA ASP A 168 6.58 18.13 10.30
C ASP A 168 5.42 18.27 11.29
N SER A 169 4.74 19.42 11.27
CA SER A 169 3.51 19.64 12.04
C SER A 169 2.41 18.67 11.59
N LEU A 170 2.21 18.53 10.26
CA LEU A 170 1.23 17.62 9.70
C LEU A 170 1.50 16.17 10.14
N LEU A 171 2.75 15.70 10.04
CA LEU A 171 3.09 14.34 10.47
C LEU A 171 2.80 14.09 11.95
N THR A 172 2.94 15.12 12.80
CA THR A 172 2.58 15.02 14.22
C THR A 172 1.07 14.89 14.40
N ILE A 173 0.30 15.72 13.70
CA ILE A 173 -1.17 15.69 13.71
C ILE A 173 -1.68 14.32 13.24
N ILE A 174 -1.21 13.83 12.09
CA ILE A 174 -1.64 12.55 11.53
C ILE A 174 -1.28 11.39 12.46
N LYS A 175 -0.10 11.39 13.10
CA LYS A 175 0.26 10.36 14.10
C LYS A 175 -0.69 10.34 15.29
N ASP A 176 -1.16 11.50 15.74
CA ASP A 176 -2.10 11.57 16.86
C ASP A 176 -3.51 11.11 16.46
N LEU A 177 -3.94 11.41 15.24
CA LEU A 177 -5.19 10.88 14.68
C LEU A 177 -5.11 9.37 14.44
N ASP A 178 -3.98 8.86 13.93
CA ASP A 178 -3.77 7.43 13.68
C ASP A 178 -3.87 6.59 14.95
N LYS A 179 -3.31 7.05 16.06
CA LYS A 179 -3.46 6.38 17.38
C LYS A 179 -4.92 6.20 17.79
N LYS A 180 -5.80 7.13 17.41
CA LYS A 180 -7.24 7.10 17.76
C LYS A 180 -8.03 6.27 16.76
N TYR A 181 -7.71 6.39 15.47
CA TYR A 181 -8.61 6.02 14.38
C TYR A 181 -8.07 4.91 13.46
N GLN A 182 -6.83 4.46 13.67
CA GLN A 182 -6.16 3.43 12.87
C GLN A 182 -6.26 3.77 11.38
N LEU A 183 -5.56 4.84 10.99
CA LEU A 183 -5.63 5.42 9.66
C LEU A 183 -4.84 4.59 8.64
N GLU A 184 -5.40 4.44 7.45
CA GLU A 184 -4.71 3.82 6.30
C GLU A 184 -4.67 4.80 5.14
N LEU A 185 -3.47 5.19 4.71
CA LEU A 185 -3.25 6.15 3.63
C LEU A 185 -3.80 5.61 2.30
N ILE A 186 -4.64 6.42 1.64
CA ILE A 186 -5.17 6.14 0.29
C ILE A 186 -4.99 7.32 -0.67
N GLY A 187 -4.53 8.47 -0.19
CA GLY A 187 -4.20 9.62 -1.03
C GLY A 187 -3.13 10.51 -0.42
N ALA A 188 -2.24 11.05 -1.24
CA ALA A 188 -1.21 12.01 -0.85
C ALA A 188 -0.72 12.84 -2.05
N SER A 189 -0.73 14.16 -1.91
CA SER A 189 -0.07 15.15 -2.77
C SER A 189 0.72 16.14 -1.89
N GLY A 190 1.14 17.28 -2.42
CA GLY A 190 1.79 18.35 -1.66
C GLY A 190 0.86 19.13 -0.73
N ASP A 191 -0.43 19.17 -1.03
CA ASP A 191 -1.47 19.97 -0.36
C ASP A 191 -2.70 19.13 0.01
N TYR A 192 -2.63 17.81 -0.16
CA TYR A 192 -3.74 16.90 0.12
C TYR A 192 -3.23 15.59 0.72
N CYS A 193 -4.02 15.02 1.63
CA CYS A 193 -3.90 13.63 2.03
C CYS A 193 -5.25 13.03 2.44
N GLU A 194 -5.35 11.72 2.28
CA GLU A 194 -6.59 10.99 2.54
C GLU A 194 -6.32 9.63 3.17
N PHE A 195 -7.18 9.26 4.11
CA PHE A 195 -7.07 8.02 4.87
C PHE A 195 -8.40 7.31 5.04
N ILE A 196 -8.38 5.98 5.10
CA ILE A 196 -9.49 5.17 5.63
C ILE A 196 -9.40 5.18 7.16
N ILE A 197 -10.55 5.34 7.82
CA ILE A 197 -10.71 5.19 9.28
C ILE A 197 -11.12 3.75 9.60
N HIS A 198 -10.22 2.95 10.16
CA HIS A 198 -10.53 1.58 10.59
C HIS A 198 -11.23 1.52 11.94
N GLN A 199 -10.90 2.45 12.85
CA GLN A 199 -11.52 2.56 14.17
C GLN A 199 -12.44 3.80 14.23
N PRO A 200 -13.77 3.63 14.13
CA PRO A 200 -14.71 4.75 14.17
C PRO A 200 -14.62 5.55 15.48
N PRO A 201 -14.72 6.89 15.44
CA PRO A 201 -14.89 7.70 16.64
C PRO A 201 -16.21 7.38 17.34
N ALA A 202 -16.25 7.60 18.66
CA ALA A 202 -17.50 7.56 19.41
C ALA A 202 -18.42 8.76 19.05
N ASP A 203 -17.84 9.90 18.67
CA ASP A 203 -18.55 11.10 18.25
C ASP A 203 -17.96 11.67 16.96
N TRP A 204 -18.73 11.57 15.87
CA TRP A 204 -18.35 12.09 14.56
C TRP A 204 -18.35 13.62 14.49
N ASN A 205 -19.15 14.30 15.32
CA ASN A 205 -19.15 15.76 15.39
C ASN A 205 -17.86 16.27 16.04
N LEU A 206 -17.33 15.52 17.00
CA LEU A 206 -16.04 15.84 17.60
C LEU A 206 -14.91 15.68 16.57
N LEU A 207 -14.91 14.56 15.81
CA LEU A 207 -13.94 14.39 14.73
C LEU A 207 -14.06 15.50 13.67
N ALA A 208 -15.27 15.89 13.26
CA ALA A 208 -15.46 16.99 12.32
C ALA A 208 -14.86 18.31 12.82
N LYS A 209 -14.96 18.61 14.12
CA LYS A 209 -14.32 19.79 14.73
C LYS A 209 -12.80 19.68 14.76
N GLU A 210 -12.25 18.49 15.06
CA GLU A 210 -10.81 18.23 14.98
C GLU A 210 -10.30 18.45 13.54
N VAL A 211 -11.03 17.92 12.54
CA VAL A 211 -10.72 18.11 11.11
C VAL A 211 -10.78 19.59 10.74
N TYR A 212 -11.85 20.30 11.08
CA TYR A 212 -11.98 21.73 10.79
C TYR A 212 -10.86 22.58 11.40
N THR A 213 -10.38 22.21 12.59
CA THR A 213 -9.25 22.90 13.26
C THR A 213 -7.95 22.75 12.46
N VAL A 214 -7.76 21.60 11.81
CA VAL A 214 -6.56 21.28 11.03
C VAL A 214 -6.69 21.74 9.57
N CYS A 215 -7.90 21.74 9.02
CA CYS A 215 -8.20 21.99 7.62
C CYS A 215 -9.56 22.69 7.50
N PRO A 216 -9.61 24.02 7.69
CA PRO A 216 -10.85 24.78 7.57
C PRO A 216 -11.55 24.61 6.22
N ASP A 217 -10.79 24.45 5.14
CA ASP A 217 -11.30 24.22 3.78
C ASP A 217 -12.18 22.98 3.64
N ALA A 218 -12.03 21.97 4.51
CA ALA A 218 -12.91 20.81 4.53
C ALA A 218 -14.38 21.20 4.77
N VAL A 219 -14.62 22.35 5.40
CA VAL A 219 -15.95 22.94 5.58
C VAL A 219 -16.16 24.13 4.63
N GLU A 220 -15.23 25.07 4.59
CA GLU A 220 -15.43 26.37 3.92
C GLU A 220 -15.47 26.25 2.39
N GLN A 221 -14.72 25.31 1.84
CA GLN A 221 -14.69 25.00 0.41
C GLN A 221 -15.27 23.61 0.09
N GLY A 222 -15.38 22.74 1.10
CA GLY A 222 -15.90 21.38 0.99
C GLY A 222 -17.37 21.27 1.45
N ALA A 223 -17.58 20.61 2.59
CA ALA A 223 -18.89 20.13 3.04
C ALA A 223 -19.92 21.24 3.36
N GLY A 224 -19.50 22.50 3.48
CA GLY A 224 -20.35 23.66 3.75
C GLY A 224 -20.80 23.83 5.21
N SER A 225 -20.71 22.79 6.04
CA SER A 225 -20.91 22.89 7.50
C SER A 225 -20.23 21.76 8.28
N LEU A 226 -20.03 21.95 9.58
CA LEU A 226 -19.54 20.90 10.48
C LEU A 226 -20.47 19.69 10.55
N GLU A 227 -21.79 19.89 10.42
CA GLU A 227 -22.78 18.81 10.46
C GLU A 227 -22.70 17.94 9.20
N GLU A 228 -22.62 18.56 8.02
CA GLU A 228 -22.45 17.81 6.77
C GLU A 228 -21.07 17.14 6.71
N LEU A 229 -20.00 17.79 7.23
CA LEU A 229 -18.70 17.14 7.37
C LEU A 229 -18.77 15.90 8.27
N ALA A 230 -19.40 15.99 9.45
CA ALA A 230 -19.57 14.85 10.35
C ALA A 230 -20.33 13.69 9.70
N LYS A 231 -21.36 14.01 8.92
CA LYS A 231 -22.16 13.04 8.16
C LYS A 231 -21.34 12.41 7.03
N GLU A 232 -20.53 13.19 6.31
CA GLU A 232 -19.63 12.68 5.28
C GLU A 232 -18.58 11.73 5.87
N LEU A 233 -17.88 12.15 6.93
CA LEU A 233 -16.91 11.33 7.65
C LEU A 233 -17.53 10.00 8.11
N ARG A 234 -18.76 10.06 8.65
CA ARG A 234 -19.48 8.86 9.11
C ARG A 234 -19.86 7.92 7.96
N ASN A 235 -20.32 8.47 6.85
CA ASN A 235 -20.82 7.70 5.71
C ASN A 235 -19.68 7.06 4.92
N THR A 236 -18.59 7.79 4.73
CA THR A 236 -17.46 7.34 3.91
C THR A 236 -16.41 6.59 4.73
N ARG A 237 -16.29 6.91 6.02
CA ARG A 237 -15.15 6.54 6.87
C ARG A 237 -13.81 6.96 6.26
N ARG A 238 -13.80 8.09 5.56
CA ARG A 238 -12.58 8.65 4.98
C ARG A 238 -12.27 9.97 5.67
N LEU A 239 -11.02 10.12 6.07
CA LEU A 239 -10.46 11.37 6.55
C LEU A 239 -9.78 12.04 5.37
N TYR A 240 -10.31 13.18 4.93
CA TYR A 240 -9.82 13.93 3.77
C TYR A 240 -9.32 15.29 4.23
N PHE A 241 -8.11 15.66 3.80
CA PHE A 241 -7.54 16.98 3.98
C PHE A 241 -7.08 17.53 2.64
N TRP A 242 -7.43 18.77 2.36
CA TRP A 242 -6.94 19.54 1.22
C TRP A 242 -6.88 21.00 1.62
N TRP A 243 -5.74 21.64 1.40
CA TRP A 243 -5.50 23.03 1.77
C TRP A 243 -5.22 23.85 0.51
N ASP A 244 -6.06 24.85 0.24
CA ASP A 244 -5.88 25.81 -0.86
C ASP A 244 -5.33 27.16 -0.39
#